data_AF-A0A699TM02-F1
#
_entry.id   AF-A0A699TM02-F1
#
_cell.length_a   1.000
_cell.length_b   1.000
_cell.length_c   1.000
_cell.angle_alpha   90.00
_cell.angle_beta   90.00
_cell.angle_gamma   90.00
#
_symmetry.space_group_name_H-M   'P 1'
#
loop_
_entity.id
_entity.type
_entity.pdbx_description
1 polymer ?
#
loop_
_entity_poly.entity_id
_entity_poly.type
_entity_poly.pdbx_seq_one_letter_code
_entity_poly.pdbx_strand_id
1 'polypeptide(L)' 'MTPGTVSSGLVQKPSSSTSYVPPSRNDWDLLFQPLFDELLNPPPSVDNQDAEVIAPIAE' A
#
# COMPACT_ATOMS: atom_id res chain seq x y z
N MET A 1 11.53 -54.73 7.84
CA MET A 1 11.69 -53.79 8.96
C MET A 1 11.30 -52.41 8.44
N THR A 2 10.16 -51.87 8.86
CA THR A 2 9.64 -50.59 8.35
C THR A 2 9.63 -49.62 9.54
N PRO A 3 10.28 -48.45 9.46
CA PRO A 3 10.29 -47.51 10.57
C PRO A 3 8.91 -46.85 10.69
N GLY A 4 8.33 -46.90 11.89
CA GLY A 4 7.00 -46.35 12.18
C GLY A 4 6.95 -44.84 11.96
N THR A 5 5.99 -44.40 11.15
CA THR A 5 5.65 -42.99 10.99
C THR A 5 4.90 -42.51 12.23
N VAL A 6 5.55 -41.65 13.01
CA VAL A 6 4.91 -40.92 14.10
C VAL A 6 3.86 -39.96 13.52
N SER A 7 2.58 -40.36 13.56
CA SER A 7 1.46 -39.47 13.27
C SER A 7 1.31 -38.48 14.43
N SER A 8 2.13 -37.44 14.44
CA SER A 8 1.93 -36.30 15.34
C SER A 8 0.57 -35.69 14.99
N GLY A 9 -0.39 -35.77 15.92
CA GLY A 9 -1.79 -35.34 15.79
C GLY A 9 -1.98 -33.83 15.64
N LEU A 10 -1.22 -33.20 14.74
CA LEU A 10 -1.50 -31.87 14.24
C LEU A 10 -2.65 -31.99 13.26
N VAL A 11 -3.84 -31.62 13.72
CA VAL A 11 -4.97 -31.29 12.84
C VAL A 11 -4.45 -30.31 11.80
N GLN A 12 -4.37 -30.76 10.55
CA GLN A 12 -4.08 -29.86 9.44
C GLN A 12 -5.23 -28.87 9.36
N LYS A 13 -4.98 -27.65 9.83
CA LYS A 13 -5.89 -26.54 9.55
C LYS A 13 -5.84 -26.36 8.02
N PRO A 14 -6.99 -26.36 7.33
CA PRO A 14 -6.97 -26.10 5.90
C PRO A 14 -6.35 -24.71 5.68
N SER A 15 -5.18 -24.68 5.05
CA SER A 15 -4.63 -23.43 4.54
C SER A 15 -5.63 -22.89 3.54
N SER A 16 -6.28 -21.78 3.87
CA SER A 16 -7.20 -21.13 2.95
C SER A 16 -6.39 -20.61 1.77
N SER A 17 -6.41 -21.36 0.66
CA SER A 17 -5.90 -20.90 -0.62
C SER A 17 -6.93 -19.95 -1.23
N THR A 18 -7.03 -18.74 -0.70
CA THR A 18 -7.77 -17.68 -1.38
C THR A 18 -7.02 -17.42 -2.69
N SER A 19 -7.65 -17.68 -3.83
CA SER A 19 -7.08 -17.33 -5.13
C SER A 19 -7.02 -15.80 -5.21
N TYR A 20 -5.81 -15.24 -5.31
CA TYR A 20 -5.67 -13.81 -5.58
C TYR A 20 -6.12 -13.55 -7.02
N VAL A 21 -7.29 -12.93 -7.16
CA VAL A 21 -7.74 -12.40 -8.44
C VAL A 21 -7.26 -10.95 -8.51
N PRO A 22 -6.37 -10.59 -9.47
CA PRO A 22 -5.93 -9.22 -9.60
C PRO A 22 -7.13 -8.32 -9.93
N PRO A 23 -7.24 -7.14 -9.31
CA PRO A 23 -8.27 -6.16 -9.67
C PRO A 23 -8.17 -5.79 -11.15
N SER A 24 -9.28 -5.43 -11.77
CA SER A 24 -9.27 -4.93 -13.13
C SER A 24 -8.57 -3.57 -13.20
N ARG A 25 -8.11 -3.13 -14.38
CA ARG A 25 -7.45 -1.81 -14.52
C ARG A 25 -8.33 -0.67 -13.98
N ASN A 26 -9.64 -0.75 -14.19
CA ASN A 26 -10.57 0.26 -13.66
C ASN A 26 -10.64 0.24 -12.13
N ASP A 27 -10.53 -0.94 -11.51
CA ASP A 27 -10.49 -1.05 -10.04
C ASP A 27 -9.19 -0.49 -9.50
N TRP A 28 -8.06 -0.73 -10.17
CA TRP A 28 -6.78 -0.09 -9.83
C TRP A 28 -6.85 1.43 -9.98
N ASP A 29 -7.43 1.92 -11.07
CA ASP A 29 -7.61 3.35 -11.25
C ASP A 29 -8.44 3.91 -10.08
N LEU A 30 -9.54 3.27 -9.68
CA LEU A 30 -10.36 3.77 -8.55
C LEU A 30 -9.64 3.72 -7.20
N LEU A 31 -8.86 2.67 -6.94
CA LEU A 31 -8.12 2.49 -5.69
C LEU A 31 -6.96 3.48 -5.55
N PHE A 32 -6.35 3.89 -6.67
CA PHE A 32 -5.14 4.70 -6.67
C PHE A 32 -5.34 6.12 -7.21
N GLN A 33 -6.46 6.43 -7.86
CA GLN A 33 -6.80 7.79 -8.34
C GLN A 33 -6.59 8.85 -7.26
N PRO A 34 -7.17 8.74 -6.04
CA PRO A 34 -7.01 9.78 -5.03
C PRO A 34 -5.55 9.98 -4.61
N LEU A 35 -4.77 8.89 -4.54
CA LEU A 35 -3.36 8.94 -4.16
C LEU A 35 -2.52 9.69 -5.20
N PHE A 36 -2.78 9.44 -6.48
CA PHE A 36 -2.09 10.13 -7.56
C PHE A 36 -2.62 11.55 -7.77
N ASP A 37 -3.92 11.79 -7.60
CA ASP A 37 -4.52 13.11 -7.72
C ASP A 37 -3.99 14.06 -6.66
N GLU A 38 -3.79 13.59 -5.43
CA GLU A 38 -3.15 14.34 -4.35
C GLU A 38 -1.66 14.62 -4.64
N LEU A 39 -0.95 13.68 -5.29
CA LEU A 39 0.46 13.84 -5.64
C LEU A 39 0.67 14.79 -6.84
N LEU A 40 -0.19 14.71 -7.85
CA LEU A 40 -0.10 15.50 -9.08
C LEU A 40 -0.75 16.88 -8.94
N ASN A 41 -1.80 16.98 -8.12
CA ASN A 41 -2.52 18.21 -7.83
C ASN A 41 -2.61 18.37 -6.30
N PRO A 42 -1.47 18.60 -5.62
CA PRO A 42 -1.53 18.82 -4.20
C PRO A 42 -2.46 20.01 -3.94
N PRO A 43 -3.38 19.91 -2.97
CA PRO A 43 -4.14 21.07 -2.55
C PRO A 43 -3.14 22.17 -2.20
N PRO A 44 -3.43 23.45 -2.53
CA PRO A 44 -2.58 24.54 -2.11
C PRO A 44 -2.46 24.42 -0.59
N SER A 45 -1.26 24.06 -0.11
CA SER A 45 -0.99 23.78 1.29
C SER A 45 -1.63 24.89 2.11
N VAL A 46 -2.70 24.56 2.85
CA VAL A 46 -3.24 25.44 3.88
C VAL A 46 -2.07 25.68 4.81
N ASP A 47 -1.66 26.95 4.88
CA ASP A 47 -0.41 27.48 5.42
C ASP A 47 0.83 27.37 4.52
N ASN A 48 0.90 28.29 3.57
CA ASN A 48 2.16 28.90 3.11
C ASN A 48 2.45 30.21 3.90
N GLN A 49 2.22 30.24 5.22
CA GLN A 49 2.61 31.38 6.07
C GLN A 49 4.09 31.37 6.48
N ASP A 50 4.95 30.58 5.81
CA ASP A 50 6.39 30.50 6.16
C ASP A 50 7.35 30.47 4.95
N ALA A 51 6.85 30.65 3.72
CA ALA A 51 7.71 30.70 2.52
C ALA A 51 8.11 32.13 2.12
N GLU A 52 7.66 33.17 2.83
CA GLU A 52 8.00 34.59 2.60
C GLU A 52 9.05 35.12 3.61
N VAL A 53 10.01 34.29 4.05
CA VAL A 53 11.12 34.76 4.91
C VAL A 53 12.49 34.38 4.33
N ILE A 54 12.60 34.20 3.01
CA ILE A 54 13.90 34.18 2.35
C ILE A 54 13.86 35.17 1.19
N ALA A 55 13.89 36.46 1.54
CA ALA A 55 14.33 37.48 0.59
C ALA A 55 15.73 37.12 0.09
N PRO A 56 16.04 37.25 -1.21
CA PRO A 56 17.41 37.12 -1.67
C PRO A 56 18.19 38.29 -1.07
N ILE A 57 19.11 37.97 -0.17
CA ILE A 57 20.06 38.94 0.37
C ILE A 57 20.93 39.35 -0.82
N ALA A 58 20.69 40.54 -1.36
CA ALA A 58 21.59 41.15 -2.32
C ALA A 58 22.86 41.61 -1.59
N GLU A 59 24.02 41.14 -2.05
CA GLU A 59 25.32 41.83 -1.93
C GLU A 59 25.91 42.00 -3.33
#